data_AF-A0A511VD94-F1
#
_entry.id   AF-A0A511VD94-F1
#
_cell.length_a   1.000
_cell.length_b   1.000
_cell.length_c   1.000
_cell.angle_alpha   90.00
_cell.angle_beta   90.00
_cell.angle_gamma   90.00
#
_symmetry.space_group_name_H-M   'P 1'
#
loop_
_entity.id
_entity.type
_entity.pdbx_description
1 polymer ?
#
loop_
_entity_poly.entity_id
_entity_poly.type
_entity_poly.pdbx_seq_one_letter_code
_entity_poly.pdbx_strand_id
1 'polypeptide(L)'
;MTIGDRIALAGVIVTAVGVGVSAWLTFLIMRLTKESVKASKANAEAAEKGAIAAQASYELSKHVLENQKRLEQVLRREYRNRVLRQAQIAYDLLVSLCSVERQGIGAGEVEEIRNRPKKPDLTSENIIQYFTDTEIEYIDKAWEEFESYIKHWYNKNGNEFLPNFDIRVNKAVEAVNNMNNLIHILKNNK
;
A
#
# COMPACT_ATOMS: atom_id res chain seq x y z
N MET A 1 -53.43 -67.59 52.52
CA MET A 1 -52.45 -66.51 52.28
C MET A 1 -52.47 -65.61 53.50
N THR A 2 -51.43 -65.66 54.31
CA THR A 2 -51.34 -64.88 55.55
C THR A 2 -51.01 -63.42 55.25
N ILE A 3 -51.22 -62.52 56.22
CA ILE A 3 -50.87 -61.10 56.09
C ILE A 3 -49.36 -60.93 55.77
N GLY A 4 -48.51 -61.82 56.30
CA GLY A 4 -47.07 -61.86 56.00
C GLY A 4 -46.75 -62.17 54.54
N ASP A 5 -47.46 -63.10 53.91
CA ASP A 5 -47.26 -63.47 52.49
C ASP A 5 -47.62 -62.31 51.53
N ARG A 6 -48.63 -61.51 51.89
CA ARG A 6 -49.05 -60.34 51.10
C ARG A 6 -48.05 -59.19 51.17
N ILE A 7 -47.42 -58.97 52.33
CA ILE A 7 -46.38 -57.95 52.53
C ILE A 7 -45.10 -58.34 51.79
N ALA A 8 -44.72 -59.62 51.83
CA ALA A 8 -43.56 -60.13 51.09
C ALA A 8 -43.76 -60.00 49.57
N LEU A 9 -44.94 -60.36 49.05
CA LEU A 9 -45.27 -60.23 47.63
C LEU A 9 -45.28 -58.75 47.18
N ALA A 10 -45.85 -57.85 47.99
CA ALA A 10 -45.84 -56.42 47.69
C ALA A 10 -44.40 -55.85 47.67
N GLY A 11 -43.54 -56.28 48.60
CA GLY A 11 -42.12 -55.92 48.60
C GLY A 11 -41.40 -56.35 47.33
N VAL A 12 -41.59 -57.60 46.90
CA VAL A 12 -40.97 -58.14 45.67
C VAL A 12 -41.44 -57.40 44.42
N ILE A 13 -42.74 -57.07 44.33
CA ILE A 13 -43.29 -56.30 43.20
C ILE A 13 -42.71 -54.89 43.17
N VAL A 14 -42.63 -54.21 44.31
CA VAL A 14 -42.03 -52.87 44.40
C VAL A 14 -40.54 -52.89 44.01
N THR A 15 -39.79 -53.91 44.44
CA THR A 15 -38.39 -54.08 44.04
C THR A 15 -38.25 -54.35 42.54
N ALA A 16 -39.09 -55.23 41.96
CA ALA A 16 -39.06 -55.54 40.53
C ALA A 16 -39.40 -54.33 39.66
N VAL A 17 -40.40 -53.53 40.06
CA VAL A 17 -40.75 -52.26 39.41
C VAL A 17 -39.61 -51.26 39.54
N GLY A 18 -38.99 -51.15 40.72
CA GLY A 18 -37.83 -50.30 40.96
C GLY A 18 -36.65 -50.62 40.02
N VAL A 19 -36.28 -51.90 39.91
CA VAL A 19 -35.21 -52.35 39.00
C VAL A 19 -35.57 -52.07 37.53
N GLY A 20 -36.82 -52.29 37.13
CA GLY A 20 -37.29 -52.00 35.77
C GLY A 20 -37.20 -50.51 35.41
N VAL A 21 -37.64 -49.63 36.30
CA VAL A 21 -37.55 -48.17 36.11
C VAL A 21 -36.09 -47.71 36.07
N SER A 22 -35.23 -48.24 36.94
CA SER A 22 -33.79 -47.92 36.94
C SER A 22 -33.09 -48.36 35.66
N ALA A 23 -33.40 -49.55 35.13
CA ALA A 23 -32.85 -50.04 33.87
C ALA A 23 -33.30 -49.18 32.68
N TRP A 24 -34.57 -48.79 32.65
CA TRP A 24 -35.11 -47.92 31.59
C TRP A 24 -34.49 -46.51 31.63
N LEU A 25 -34.35 -45.91 32.82
CA LEU A 25 -33.67 -44.61 32.98
C LEU A 25 -32.20 -44.69 32.57
N THR A 26 -31.50 -45.77 32.93
CA THR A 26 -30.10 -45.99 32.53
C THR A 26 -29.97 -46.12 31.02
N PHE A 27 -30.91 -46.82 30.36
CA PHE A 27 -30.96 -46.91 28.91
C PHE A 27 -31.18 -45.55 28.24
N LEU A 28 -32.11 -44.73 28.75
CA LEU A 28 -32.37 -43.39 28.24
C LEU A 28 -31.15 -42.48 28.41
N ILE A 29 -30.48 -42.52 29.57
CA ILE A 29 -29.25 -41.77 29.82
C ILE A 29 -28.17 -42.22 28.84
N MET A 30 -27.94 -43.52 28.65
CA MET A 30 -26.96 -44.03 27.68
C MET A 30 -27.23 -43.55 26.25
N ARG A 31 -28.50 -43.49 25.84
CA ARG A 31 -28.88 -42.99 24.50
C ARG A 31 -28.59 -41.50 24.36
N LEU A 32 -29.01 -40.69 25.34
CA LEU A 32 -28.75 -39.25 25.38
C LEU A 32 -27.24 -38.95 25.40
N THR A 33 -26.46 -39.71 26.17
CA THR A 33 -25.00 -39.59 26.19
C THR A 33 -24.38 -39.93 24.83
N LYS A 34 -24.86 -40.96 24.13
CA LYS A 34 -24.36 -41.29 22.78
C LYS A 34 -24.66 -40.19 21.77
N GLU A 35 -25.84 -39.60 21.80
CA GLU A 35 -26.21 -38.48 20.92
C GLU A 35 -25.43 -37.22 21.26
N SER A 36 -25.25 -36.91 22.55
CA SER A 36 -24.44 -35.79 23.03
C SER A 36 -22.96 -35.92 22.64
N VAL A 37 -22.37 -37.12 22.77
CA VAL A 37 -20.98 -37.38 22.34
C VAL A 37 -20.84 -37.24 20.82
N LYS A 38 -21.82 -37.70 20.03
CA LYS A 38 -21.81 -37.50 18.57
C LYS A 38 -21.89 -36.02 18.19
N ALA A 39 -22.79 -35.27 18.82
CA ALA A 39 -22.91 -33.83 18.61
C ALA A 39 -21.64 -33.08 19.04
N SER A 40 -21.04 -33.46 20.17
CA SER A 40 -19.78 -32.89 20.65
C SER A 40 -18.62 -33.17 19.69
N LYS A 41 -18.52 -34.38 19.13
CA LYS A 41 -17.52 -34.72 18.10
C LYS A 41 -17.73 -33.92 16.82
N ALA A 42 -18.97 -33.83 16.32
CA ALA A 42 -19.28 -33.03 15.13
C ALA A 42 -18.97 -31.55 15.33
N ASN A 43 -19.25 -31.01 16.52
CA ASN A 43 -18.91 -29.63 16.88
C ASN A 43 -17.40 -29.44 16.98
N ALA A 44 -16.65 -30.40 17.53
CA ALA A 44 -15.20 -30.35 17.58
C ALA A 44 -14.56 -30.39 16.18
N GLU A 45 -15.03 -31.29 15.30
CA GLU A 45 -14.57 -31.36 13.90
C GLU A 45 -14.91 -30.09 13.11
N ALA A 46 -16.09 -29.51 13.34
CA ALA A 46 -16.48 -28.24 12.71
C ALA A 46 -15.63 -27.08 13.22
N ALA A 47 -15.32 -27.04 14.53
CA ALA A 47 -14.41 -26.05 15.11
C ALA A 47 -12.98 -26.21 14.58
N GLU A 48 -12.48 -27.43 14.42
CA GLU A 48 -11.16 -27.72 13.84
C GLU A 48 -11.08 -27.28 12.38
N LYS A 49 -12.09 -27.63 11.56
CA LYS A 49 -12.18 -27.15 10.16
C LYS A 49 -12.29 -25.62 10.08
N GLY A 50 -13.04 -25.01 11.00
CA GLY A 50 -13.14 -23.56 11.13
C GLY A 50 -11.80 -22.92 11.49
N ALA A 51 -11.03 -23.53 12.40
CA ALA A 51 -9.71 -23.06 12.78
C ALA A 51 -8.70 -23.16 11.62
N ILE A 52 -8.70 -24.27 10.87
CA ILE A 52 -7.86 -24.45 9.68
C ILE A 52 -8.20 -23.41 8.60
N ALA A 53 -9.49 -23.21 8.32
CA ALA A 53 -9.94 -22.21 7.33
C ALA A 53 -9.58 -20.78 7.76
N ALA A 54 -9.69 -20.46 9.05
CA ALA A 54 -9.29 -19.17 9.60
C ALA A 54 -7.76 -18.96 9.49
N GLN A 55 -6.96 -20.00 9.77
CA GLN A 55 -5.51 -19.95 9.58
C GLN A 55 -5.14 -19.73 8.12
N ALA A 56 -5.72 -20.49 7.19
CA ALA A 56 -5.47 -20.31 5.75
C ALA A 56 -5.87 -18.91 5.25
N SER A 57 -6.99 -18.38 5.75
CA SER A 57 -7.45 -17.02 5.42
C SER A 57 -6.51 -15.95 5.98
N TYR A 58 -6.00 -16.16 7.19
CA TYR A 58 -5.01 -15.28 7.81
C TYR A 58 -3.68 -15.28 7.05
N GLU A 59 -3.17 -16.46 6.68
CA GLU A 59 -1.95 -16.60 5.87
C GLU A 59 -2.10 -15.97 4.49
N LEU A 60 -3.25 -16.19 3.83
CA LEU A 60 -3.56 -15.54 2.56
C LEU A 60 -3.60 -14.02 2.69
N SER A 61 -4.28 -13.50 3.71
CA SER A 61 -4.34 -12.06 3.99
C SER A 61 -2.95 -11.46 4.23
N LYS A 62 -2.11 -12.17 4.98
CA LYS A 62 -0.72 -11.80 5.21
C LYS A 62 0.07 -11.74 3.89
N HIS A 63 -0.06 -12.76 3.04
CA HIS A 63 0.59 -12.77 1.72
C HIS A 63 0.11 -11.66 0.81
N VAL A 64 -1.19 -11.36 0.81
CA VAL A 64 -1.75 -10.24 0.04
C VAL A 64 -1.16 -8.91 0.52
N LEU A 65 -1.10 -8.68 1.83
CA LEU A 65 -0.53 -7.47 2.40
C LEU A 65 0.98 -7.35 2.11
N GLU A 66 1.73 -8.44 2.22
CA GLU A 66 3.16 -8.47 1.87
C GLU A 66 3.37 -8.17 0.38
N ASN A 67 2.55 -8.73 -0.50
CA ASN A 67 2.61 -8.48 -1.94
C ASN A 67 2.25 -7.03 -2.27
N GLN A 68 1.23 -6.46 -1.61
CA GLN A 68 0.87 -5.04 -1.76
C GLN A 68 2.04 -4.14 -1.37
N LYS A 69 2.66 -4.37 -0.20
CA LYS A 69 3.83 -3.60 0.24
C LYS A 69 5.01 -3.72 -0.72
N ARG A 70 5.27 -4.92 -1.26
CA ARG A 70 6.33 -5.13 -2.25
C ARG A 70 6.04 -4.37 -3.54
N LEU A 71 4.80 -4.44 -4.04
CA LEU A 71 4.40 -3.71 -5.25
C LEU A 71 4.55 -2.20 -5.06
N GLU A 72 4.10 -1.68 -3.92
CA GLU A 72 4.22 -0.26 -3.58
C GLU A 72 5.69 0.20 -3.54
N GLN A 73 6.58 -0.60 -2.95
CA GLN A 73 8.02 -0.32 -2.95
C GLN A 73 8.64 -0.34 -4.35
N VAL A 74 8.22 -1.27 -5.20
CA VAL A 74 8.67 -1.36 -6.60
C VAL A 74 8.22 -0.13 -7.39
N LEU A 75 6.94 0.25 -7.27
CA LEU A 75 6.38 1.42 -7.94
C LEU A 75 7.03 2.71 -7.45
N ARG A 76 7.23 2.87 -6.14
CA ARG A 76 7.96 4.01 -5.57
C ARG A 76 9.36 4.12 -6.14
N ARG A 77 10.10 3.01 -6.22
CA ARG A 77 11.44 2.99 -6.82
C ARG A 77 11.41 3.38 -8.30
N GLU A 78 10.46 2.85 -9.06
CA GLU A 78 10.33 3.14 -10.48
C GLU A 78 10.03 4.63 -10.72
N TYR A 79 9.03 5.19 -10.02
CA TYR A 79 8.65 6.59 -10.15
C TYR A 79 9.77 7.53 -9.72
N ARG A 80 10.45 7.22 -8.62
CA ARG A 80 11.64 7.96 -8.20
C ARG A 80 12.73 7.99 -9.28
N ASN A 81 13.01 6.84 -9.91
CA ASN A 81 13.99 6.78 -10.99
C ASN A 81 13.57 7.59 -12.22
N ARG A 82 12.27 7.63 -12.54
CA ARG A 82 11.73 8.47 -13.61
C ARG A 82 11.93 9.95 -13.31
N VAL A 83 11.53 10.41 -12.11
CA VAL A 83 11.72 11.81 -11.69
C VAL A 83 13.20 12.17 -11.67
N LEU A 84 14.06 11.29 -11.15
CA LEU A 84 15.51 11.52 -11.12
C LEU A 84 16.09 11.71 -12.52
N ARG A 85 15.70 10.85 -13.48
CA ARG A 85 16.15 10.96 -14.87
C ARG A 85 15.71 12.28 -15.48
N GLN A 86 14.49 12.71 -15.23
CA GLN A 86 13.96 13.96 -15.75
C GLN A 86 14.59 15.18 -15.11
N ALA A 87 14.82 15.14 -13.80
CA ALA A 87 15.54 16.18 -13.08
C ALA A 87 16.97 16.32 -13.61
N GLN A 88 17.66 15.21 -13.89
CA GLN A 88 18.98 15.23 -14.51
C GLN A 88 18.94 15.87 -15.90
N ILE A 89 17.96 15.49 -16.73
CA ILE A 89 17.75 16.07 -18.06
C ILE A 89 17.48 17.59 -17.98
N ALA A 90 16.65 18.03 -17.04
CA ALA A 90 16.33 19.43 -16.84
C ALA A 90 17.53 20.21 -16.30
N TYR A 91 18.32 19.62 -15.40
CA TYR A 91 19.57 20.19 -14.91
C TYR A 91 20.57 20.40 -16.05
N ASP A 92 20.82 19.37 -16.87
CA ASP A 92 21.76 19.46 -17.99
C ASP A 92 21.33 20.54 -19.00
N LEU A 93 20.00 20.69 -19.21
CA LEU A 93 19.43 21.76 -20.02
C LEU A 93 19.66 23.14 -19.43
N LEU A 94 19.44 23.33 -18.13
CA LEU A 94 19.67 24.61 -17.46
C LEU A 94 21.14 25.01 -17.52
N VAL A 95 22.05 24.05 -17.32
CA VAL A 95 23.50 24.28 -17.41
C VAL A 95 23.91 24.64 -18.84
N SER A 96 23.37 23.93 -19.85
CA SER A 96 23.66 24.26 -21.25
C SER A 96 23.16 25.67 -21.57
N LEU A 97 21.93 26.01 -21.22
CA LEU A 97 21.34 27.34 -21.40
C LEU A 97 22.18 28.46 -20.77
N CYS A 98 22.66 28.26 -19.55
CA CYS A 98 23.59 29.20 -18.89
C CYS A 98 24.89 29.39 -19.67
N SER A 99 25.39 28.33 -20.30
CA SER A 99 26.61 28.37 -21.11
C SER A 99 26.37 29.07 -22.47
N VAL A 100 25.23 28.83 -23.11
CA VAL A 100 24.93 29.41 -24.43
C VAL A 100 24.56 30.90 -24.32
N GLU A 101 23.97 31.36 -23.21
CA GLU A 101 23.82 32.80 -22.94
C GLU A 101 25.15 33.57 -22.96
N ARG A 102 26.29 32.90 -22.71
CA ARG A 102 27.62 33.51 -22.77
C ARG A 102 28.23 33.51 -24.18
N GLN A 103 27.73 32.68 -25.11
CA GLN A 103 28.37 32.44 -26.41
C GLN A 103 27.48 32.74 -27.63
N GLY A 104 26.17 32.96 -27.41
CA GLY A 104 25.17 33.13 -28.47
C GLY A 104 24.62 31.77 -28.94
N ILE A 105 23.30 31.69 -29.12
CA ILE A 105 22.57 30.44 -29.37
C ILE A 105 22.25 30.28 -30.86
N GLY A 106 22.43 29.07 -31.40
CA GLY A 106 21.95 28.71 -32.73
C GLY A 106 20.46 28.37 -32.75
N ALA A 107 19.74 28.72 -33.82
CA ALA A 107 18.28 28.53 -33.91
C ALA A 107 17.79 27.08 -33.65
N GLY A 108 18.60 26.07 -33.96
CA GLY A 108 18.27 24.65 -33.71
C GLY A 108 18.26 24.27 -32.22
N GLU A 109 19.10 24.89 -31.40
CA GLU A 109 19.16 24.62 -29.96
C GLU A 109 17.91 25.17 -29.26
N VAL A 110 17.46 26.36 -29.67
CA VAL A 110 16.21 27.00 -29.19
C VAL A 110 15.00 26.09 -29.39
N GLU A 111 14.91 25.38 -30.49
CA GLU A 111 13.78 24.51 -30.81
C GLU A 111 13.81 23.21 -29.98
N GLU A 112 15.00 22.67 -29.74
CA GLU A 112 15.18 21.50 -28.87
C GLU A 112 14.76 21.81 -27.42
N ILE A 113 15.18 22.96 -26.88
CA ILE A 113 14.82 23.40 -25.54
C ILE A 113 13.29 23.61 -25.41
N ARG A 114 12.63 24.15 -26.46
CA ARG A 114 11.18 24.42 -26.45
C ARG A 114 10.36 23.14 -26.32
N ASN A 115 10.84 22.06 -26.94
CA ASN A 115 10.16 20.78 -27.03
C ASN A 115 10.41 19.86 -25.82
N ARG A 116 11.27 20.26 -24.87
CA ARG A 116 11.52 19.47 -23.66
C ARG A 116 10.35 19.53 -22.68
N PRO A 117 10.08 18.45 -21.94
CA PRO A 117 9.01 18.41 -20.95
C PRO A 117 9.25 19.45 -19.85
N LYS A 118 8.22 20.25 -19.56
CA LYS A 118 8.24 21.33 -18.55
C LYS A 118 7.76 20.90 -17.17
N LYS A 119 7.28 19.67 -17.09
CA LYS A 119 6.72 19.04 -15.89
C LYS A 119 7.18 17.59 -15.84
N PRO A 120 7.19 16.98 -14.64
CA PRO A 120 7.49 15.58 -14.52
C PRO A 120 6.43 14.73 -15.24
N ASP A 121 6.86 13.62 -15.85
CA ASP A 121 5.97 12.66 -16.53
C ASP A 121 5.30 11.72 -15.52
N LEU A 122 4.64 12.33 -14.54
CA LEU A 122 3.85 11.66 -13.52
C LEU A 122 2.61 12.52 -13.26
N THR A 123 1.48 11.86 -13.03
CA THR A 123 0.27 12.54 -12.58
C THR A 123 0.42 12.98 -11.13
N SER A 124 -0.37 13.96 -10.72
CA SER A 124 -0.40 14.43 -9.33
C SER A 124 -0.74 13.30 -8.35
N GLU A 125 -1.61 12.36 -8.75
CA GLU A 125 -1.95 11.19 -7.94
C GLU A 125 -0.73 10.29 -7.71
N ASN A 126 0.08 10.05 -8.74
CA ASN A 126 1.32 9.26 -8.61
C ASN A 126 2.35 9.96 -7.71
N ILE A 127 2.42 11.29 -7.74
CA ILE A 127 3.34 12.05 -6.90
C ILE A 127 2.89 11.97 -5.43
N ILE A 128 1.62 12.23 -5.14
CA ILE A 128 1.07 12.20 -3.77
C ILE A 128 1.13 10.80 -3.15
N GLN A 129 0.92 9.76 -3.96
CA GLN A 129 0.83 8.39 -3.44
C GLN A 129 2.21 7.79 -3.08
N TYR A 130 3.27 8.12 -3.81
CA TYR A 130 4.55 7.41 -3.72
C TYR A 130 5.72 8.24 -3.21
N PHE A 131 5.54 9.54 -3.01
CA PHE A 131 6.57 10.44 -2.48
C PHE A 131 6.14 10.99 -1.12
N THR A 132 7.12 11.31 -0.26
CA THR A 132 6.83 11.97 1.02
C THR A 132 6.49 13.44 0.79
N ASP A 133 5.77 14.08 1.73
CA ASP A 133 5.44 15.51 1.64
C ASP A 133 6.67 16.39 1.37
N THR A 134 7.80 16.07 2.00
CA THR A 134 9.08 16.74 1.75
C THR A 134 9.57 16.51 0.32
N GLU A 135 9.56 15.28 -0.18
CA GLU A 135 9.96 14.97 -1.56
C GLU A 135 9.07 15.71 -2.57
N ILE A 136 7.76 15.77 -2.30
CA ILE A 136 6.78 16.49 -3.12
C ILE A 136 7.10 17.99 -3.16
N GLU A 137 7.35 18.61 -2.01
CA GLU A 137 7.73 20.03 -1.94
C GLU A 137 8.97 20.34 -2.81
N TYR A 138 9.99 19.48 -2.75
CA TYR A 138 11.18 19.64 -3.57
C TYR A 138 10.94 19.41 -5.06
N ILE A 139 10.07 18.44 -5.42
CA ILE A 139 9.66 18.20 -6.81
C ILE A 139 8.95 19.44 -7.34
N ASP A 140 7.93 19.92 -6.64
CA ASP A 140 7.11 21.06 -7.06
C ASP A 140 7.97 22.32 -7.19
N LYS A 141 8.79 22.63 -6.17
CA LYS A 141 9.68 23.79 -6.20
C LYS A 141 10.69 23.73 -7.34
N ALA A 142 11.31 22.58 -7.57
CA ALA A 142 12.30 22.44 -8.65
C ALA A 142 11.66 22.63 -10.04
N TRP A 143 10.46 22.08 -10.25
CA TRP A 143 9.75 22.20 -11.52
C TRP A 143 9.11 23.58 -11.73
N GLU A 144 8.62 24.22 -10.68
CA GLU A 144 8.10 25.59 -10.74
C GLU A 144 9.21 26.57 -11.16
N GLU A 145 10.40 26.45 -10.57
CA GLU A 145 11.54 27.31 -10.90
C GLU A 145 12.09 27.01 -12.29
N PHE A 146 12.12 25.73 -12.69
CA PHE A 146 12.45 25.34 -14.05
C PHE A 146 11.46 25.93 -15.06
N GLU A 147 10.16 25.78 -14.83
CA GLU A 147 9.11 26.31 -15.72
C GLU A 147 9.15 27.84 -15.76
N SER A 148 9.37 28.48 -14.61
CA SER A 148 9.56 29.92 -14.48
C SER A 148 10.74 30.40 -15.31
N TYR A 149 11.92 29.77 -15.16
CA TYR A 149 13.11 30.11 -15.94
C TYR A 149 12.89 29.93 -17.44
N ILE A 150 12.35 28.78 -17.86
CA ILE A 150 12.07 28.51 -19.28
C ILE A 150 11.04 29.50 -19.84
N LYS A 151 9.97 29.85 -19.11
CA LYS A 151 9.01 30.89 -19.54
C LYS A 151 9.66 32.26 -19.69
N HIS A 152 10.60 32.62 -18.82
CA HIS A 152 11.34 33.87 -18.94
C HIS A 152 12.33 33.86 -20.09
N TRP A 153 12.82 32.67 -20.45
CA TRP A 153 13.67 32.46 -21.61
C TRP A 153 12.89 32.56 -22.94
N TYR A 154 11.60 32.19 -22.93
CA TYR A 154 10.69 32.31 -24.07
C TYR A 154 9.52 33.28 -23.81
N ASN A 155 9.61 34.55 -24.23
CA ASN A 155 8.40 35.38 -24.31
C ASN A 155 7.38 34.76 -25.30
N LYS A 156 6.10 35.12 -25.18
CA LYS A 156 4.91 34.65 -25.93
C LYS A 156 5.08 34.55 -27.46
N ASN A 157 6.07 35.26 -28.03
CA ASN A 157 6.38 35.30 -29.46
C ASN A 157 7.76 34.71 -29.83
N GLY A 158 8.54 34.20 -28.87
CA GLY A 158 9.84 33.53 -29.11
C GLY A 158 11.04 34.43 -29.42
N ASN A 159 10.91 35.77 -29.38
CA ASN A 159 11.84 36.67 -30.08
C ASN A 159 12.55 37.74 -29.22
N GLU A 160 12.36 37.80 -27.90
CA GLU A 160 13.05 38.81 -27.07
C GLU A 160 13.76 38.21 -25.87
N PHE A 161 15.07 38.45 -25.84
CA PHE A 161 15.94 38.29 -24.68
C PHE A 161 15.49 39.28 -23.60
N LEU A 162 15.41 38.85 -22.34
CA LEU A 162 15.25 39.78 -21.22
C LEU A 162 16.27 40.94 -21.33
N PRO A 163 15.89 42.19 -21.05
CA PRO A 163 16.82 43.31 -21.18
C PRO A 163 17.93 43.29 -20.12
N ASN A 164 17.84 42.43 -19.08
CA ASN A 164 18.79 42.40 -17.98
C ASN A 164 19.42 41.01 -17.79
N PHE A 165 20.70 40.90 -18.14
CA PHE A 165 21.53 39.70 -18.02
C PHE A 165 21.62 39.20 -16.56
N ASP A 166 21.74 40.11 -15.60
CA ASP A 166 21.92 39.73 -14.18
C ASP A 166 20.68 39.03 -13.62
N ILE A 167 19.48 39.47 -14.03
CA ILE A 167 18.22 38.84 -13.63
C ILE A 167 18.12 37.42 -14.22
N ARG A 168 18.58 37.21 -15.45
CA ARG A 168 18.59 35.88 -16.08
C ARG A 168 19.51 34.91 -15.36
N VAL A 169 20.75 35.34 -15.09
CA VAL A 169 21.75 34.51 -14.43
C VAL A 169 21.28 34.13 -13.02
N ASN A 170 20.73 35.07 -12.25
CA ASN A 170 20.24 34.77 -10.90
C ASN A 170 19.10 33.73 -10.91
N LYS A 171 18.11 33.89 -11.79
CA LYS A 171 17.02 32.89 -11.94
C LYS A 171 17.53 31.54 -12.42
N ALA A 172 18.51 31.52 -13.32
CA ALA A 172 19.10 30.28 -13.80
C ALA A 172 19.84 29.54 -12.67
N VAL A 173 20.62 30.28 -11.85
CA VAL A 173 21.32 29.72 -10.69
C VAL A 173 20.32 29.13 -9.68
N GLU A 174 19.21 29.82 -9.41
CA GLU A 174 18.15 29.31 -8.52
C GLU A 174 17.54 28.01 -9.06
N ALA A 175 17.16 27.98 -10.34
CA ALA A 175 16.61 26.79 -10.98
C ALA A 175 17.61 25.61 -10.97
N VAL A 176 18.88 25.87 -11.28
CA VAL A 176 19.97 24.87 -11.24
C VAL A 176 20.15 24.32 -9.83
N ASN A 177 20.19 25.19 -8.82
CA ASN A 177 20.36 24.79 -7.43
C ASN A 177 19.19 23.94 -6.95
N ASN A 178 17.94 24.33 -7.25
CA ASN A 178 16.76 23.55 -6.86
C ASN A 178 16.72 22.20 -7.55
N MET A 179 17.07 22.12 -8.84
CA MET A 179 17.13 20.85 -9.56
C MET A 179 18.24 19.93 -9.02
N ASN A 180 19.41 20.49 -8.69
CA ASN A 180 20.50 19.74 -8.07
C ASN A 180 20.13 19.23 -6.67
N ASN A 181 19.44 20.05 -5.87
CA ASN A 181 18.93 19.65 -4.55
C ASN A 181 17.92 18.50 -4.67
N LEU A 182 16.99 18.58 -5.62
CA LEU A 182 16.06 17.50 -5.91
C LEU A 182 16.81 16.20 -6.27
N ILE A 183 17.79 16.28 -7.18
CA ILE A 183 18.64 15.12 -7.55
C ILE A 183 19.35 14.52 -6.33
N HIS A 184 19.89 15.36 -5.44
CA HIS A 184 20.59 14.89 -4.25
C HIS A 184 19.66 14.17 -3.27
N ILE A 185 18.48 14.75 -3.01
CA ILE A 185 17.45 14.15 -2.14
C ILE A 185 16.98 12.82 -2.72
N LEU A 186 16.63 12.82 -4.01
CA LEU A 186 16.21 11.62 -4.72
C LEU A 186 17.34 10.62 -4.94
N LYS A 187 18.63 10.91 -4.70
CA LYS A 187 19.70 9.90 -4.68
C LYS A 187 19.93 9.33 -3.28
N ASN A 188 19.76 10.16 -2.24
CA ASN A 188 20.16 9.79 -0.88
C ASN A 188 19.05 9.23 0.00
N ASN A 189 17.77 9.52 -0.26
CA ASN A 189 16.65 8.91 0.47
C ASN A 189 16.41 7.48 0.00
N LYS A 190 17.19 6.50 0.49
CA LYS A 190 16.99 5.07 0.17
C LYS A 190 15.72 4.50 0.78
#